data_AF-A0A4Y5Z071-F1
#
_entry.id   AF-A0A4Y5Z071-F1
#
_cell.length_a   1.000
_cell.length_b   1.000
_cell.length_c   1.000
_cell.angle_alpha   90.00
_cell.angle_beta   90.00
_cell.angle_gamma   90.00
#
_symmetry.space_group_name_H-M   'P 1'
#
loop_
_entity.id
_entity.type
_entity.pdbx_description
1 polymer ?
#
loop_
_entity_poly.entity_id
_entity_poly.type
_entity_poly.pdbx_seq_one_letter_code
_entity_poly.pdbx_strand_id
1 'polypeptide(L)'
;MRYLALMLLAPWLIVLGWAYWAYPKSLPRGVARRSFDVLALLAAVVVSIQAALMAYDAVELPAADQFGPKSGAIWQQVVPALYGYGAFVAVLAVALIVRHVIWKGRVLTREGGSSGP
;
A
#
# COMPACT_ATOMS: atom_id res chain seq x y z
N MET A 1 14.65 -11.12 14.60
CA MET A 1 14.89 -9.86 13.87
C MET A 1 13.55 -9.34 13.34
N ARG A 2 12.98 -8.33 13.99
CA ARG A 2 11.61 -7.82 13.73
C ARG A 2 11.41 -7.25 12.31
N TYR A 3 12.48 -6.79 11.67
CA TYR A 3 12.46 -6.12 10.36
C TYR A 3 12.64 -7.07 9.16
N LEU A 4 12.88 -8.37 9.38
CA LEU A 4 13.21 -9.30 8.30
C LEU A 4 12.03 -9.49 7.32
N ALA A 5 10.80 -9.55 7.83
CA ALA A 5 9.59 -9.59 7.02
C ALA A 5 9.43 -8.36 6.11
N LEU A 6 9.80 -7.18 6.62
CA LEU A 6 9.77 -5.93 5.85
C LEU A 6 10.84 -5.92 4.75
N MET A 7 12.05 -6.42 5.03
CA MET A 7 13.10 -6.51 4.01
C MET A 7 12.74 -7.47 2.87
N LEU A 8 12.10 -8.60 3.18
CA LEU A 8 11.60 -9.55 2.17
C LEU A 8 10.47 -8.95 1.32
N LEU A 9 9.60 -8.17 1.94
CA LEU A 9 8.44 -7.58 1.26
C LEU A 9 8.79 -6.29 0.49
N ALA A 10 9.82 -5.56 0.91
CA ALA A 10 10.17 -4.25 0.37
C ALA A 10 10.34 -4.21 -1.16
N PRO A 11 11.03 -5.15 -1.82
CA PRO A 11 11.15 -5.16 -3.29
C PRO A 11 9.78 -5.19 -3.97
N TRP A 12 8.84 -5.96 -3.42
CA TRP A 12 7.49 -6.09 -3.95
C TRP A 12 6.66 -4.81 -3.74
N LEU A 13 6.74 -4.17 -2.57
CA LEU A 13 6.03 -2.90 -2.32
C LEU A 13 6.54 -1.77 -3.22
N ILE A 14 7.85 -1.76 -3.52
CA ILE A 14 8.44 -0.80 -4.46
C ILE A 14 7.83 -0.97 -5.85
N VAL A 15 7.68 -2.21 -6.33
CA VAL A 15 7.04 -2.50 -7.64
C VAL A 15 5.59 -1.99 -7.64
N LEU A 16 4.84 -2.23 -6.57
CA LEU A 16 3.44 -1.77 -6.47
C LEU A 16 3.32 -0.25 -6.39
N GLY A 17 4.18 0.40 -5.60
CA GLY A 17 4.23 1.85 -5.52
C GLY A 17 4.59 2.48 -6.87
N TRP A 18 5.55 1.88 -7.58
CA TRP A 18 5.88 2.28 -8.95
C TRP A 18 4.69 2.08 -9.90
N ALA A 19 3.99 0.94 -9.84
CA ALA A 19 2.81 0.68 -10.67
C ALA A 19 1.68 1.69 -10.41
N TYR A 20 1.40 2.00 -9.14
CA TYR A 20 0.44 3.03 -8.74
C TYR A 20 0.77 4.42 -9.30
N TRP A 21 2.07 4.74 -9.37
CA TRP A 21 2.56 6.03 -9.87
C TRP A 21 2.62 6.10 -11.40
N ALA A 22 3.00 5.00 -12.06
CA ALA A 22 3.13 4.90 -13.50
C ALA A 22 1.77 4.92 -14.22
N TYR A 23 0.71 4.40 -13.59
CA TYR A 23 -0.65 4.41 -14.11
C TYR A 23 -1.50 5.44 -13.35
N PRO A 24 -2.20 6.39 -14.01
CA PRO A 24 -2.71 6.40 -15.38
C PRO A 24 -1.98 7.41 -16.29
N LYS A 25 -1.64 6.98 -17.51
CA LYS A 25 -0.89 7.77 -18.51
C LYS A 25 -1.74 8.90 -19.15
N SER A 26 -3.07 8.80 -19.11
CA SER A 26 -4.00 9.69 -19.82
C SER A 26 -4.46 10.93 -19.02
N LEU A 27 -4.19 10.98 -17.72
CA LEU A 27 -4.80 11.96 -16.83
C LEU A 27 -3.84 13.16 -16.63
N PRO A 28 -4.31 14.43 -16.70
CA PRO A 28 -3.44 15.62 -16.60
C PRO A 28 -2.58 15.60 -15.33
N ARG A 29 -1.26 15.75 -15.49
CA ARG A 29 -0.27 15.68 -14.38
C ARG A 29 -0.15 17.03 -13.66
N GLY A 30 -1.25 17.54 -13.11
CA GLY A 30 -1.24 18.78 -12.32
C GLY A 30 -0.47 18.64 -11.00
N VAL A 31 0.10 19.74 -10.50
CA VAL A 31 0.88 19.79 -9.24
C VAL A 31 0.10 19.21 -8.05
N ALA A 32 -1.20 19.51 -7.96
CA ALA A 32 -2.08 18.98 -6.92
C ALA A 32 -2.27 17.44 -6.96
N ARG A 33 -2.17 16.83 -8.15
CA ARG A 33 -2.22 15.37 -8.26
C ARG A 33 -0.90 14.74 -7.82
N ARG A 34 0.22 15.37 -8.21
CA ARG A 34 1.55 14.89 -7.84
C ARG A 34 1.73 14.90 -6.32
N SER A 35 1.32 15.97 -5.64
CA SER A 35 1.38 16.03 -4.16
C SER A 35 0.49 14.96 -3.52
N PHE A 36 -0.73 14.75 -4.03
CA PHE A 36 -1.62 13.68 -3.56
C PHE A 36 -0.97 12.30 -3.72
N ASP A 37 -0.43 11.98 -4.91
CA ASP A 37 0.20 10.69 -5.17
C ASP A 37 1.43 10.46 -4.25
N VAL A 38 2.22 11.51 -3.95
CA VAL A 38 3.35 11.40 -2.97
C VAL A 38 2.82 11.08 -1.58
N LEU A 39 1.82 11.83 -1.12
CA LEU A 39 1.23 11.64 0.21
C LEU A 39 0.60 10.25 0.35
N ALA A 40 -0.06 9.75 -0.70
CA ALA A 40 -0.62 8.41 -0.73
C ALA A 40 0.46 7.32 -0.63
N LEU A 41 1.57 7.46 -1.35
CA LEU A 41 2.69 6.53 -1.26
C LEU A 41 3.35 6.55 0.14
N LEU A 42 3.57 7.75 0.70
CA LEU A 42 4.12 7.89 2.05
C LEU A 42 3.19 7.26 3.09
N ALA A 43 1.88 7.53 3.00
CA ALA A 43 0.89 6.92 3.87
C ALA A 43 0.89 5.39 3.75
N ALA A 44 0.95 4.85 2.53
CA ALA A 44 0.99 3.40 2.30
C ALA A 44 2.21 2.76 2.95
N VAL A 45 3.39 3.37 2.85
CA VAL A 45 4.62 2.88 3.50
C VAL A 45 4.47 2.89 5.03
N VAL A 46 4.02 4.01 5.60
CA VAL A 46 3.86 4.13 7.06
C VAL A 46 2.87 3.11 7.59
N VAL A 47 1.69 3.00 6.96
CA VAL A 47 0.63 2.07 7.36
C VAL A 47 1.08 0.62 7.21
N SER A 48 1.83 0.29 6.16
CA SER A 48 2.44 -1.04 5.97
C SER A 48 3.42 -1.41 7.08
N ILE A 49 4.32 -0.49 7.44
CA ILE A 49 5.30 -0.71 8.52
C ILE A 49 4.57 -0.92 9.85
N GLN A 50 3.61 -0.05 10.18
CA GLN A 50 2.86 -0.16 11.43
C GLN A 50 2.07 -1.48 11.52
N ALA A 51 1.40 -1.87 10.42
CA ALA A 51 0.66 -3.13 10.37
C ALA A 51 1.58 -4.35 10.55
N ALA A 52 2.75 -4.36 9.90
CA ALA A 52 3.71 -5.44 10.04
C ALA A 52 4.29 -5.52 11.47
N LEU A 53 4.60 -4.38 12.09
CA LEU A 53 5.11 -4.34 13.47
C LEU A 53 4.06 -4.81 14.48
N MET A 54 2.82 -4.32 14.37
CA MET A 54 1.70 -4.76 15.22
C MET A 54 1.44 -6.26 15.07
N ALA A 55 1.47 -6.77 13.83
CA ALA A 55 1.29 -8.19 13.56
C ALA A 55 2.44 -9.04 14.11
N TYR A 56 3.69 -8.55 14.08
CA TYR A 56 4.83 -9.27 14.67
C TYR A 56 4.68 -9.40 16.18
N ASP A 57 4.23 -8.33 16.83
CA ASP A 57 4.06 -8.27 18.28
C ASP A 57 2.83 -9.08 18.74
N ALA A 58 1.83 -9.29 17.86
CA ALA A 58 0.62 -10.06 18.13
C ALA A 58 0.74 -11.58 17.86
N VAL A 59 1.81 -12.03 17.19
CA VAL A 59 2.00 -13.47 16.92
C VAL A 59 2.47 -14.19 18.19
N GLU A 60 1.61 -15.02 18.75
CA GLU A 60 1.97 -15.97 19.80
C GLU A 60 2.64 -17.20 19.20
N LEU A 61 3.90 -17.45 19.60
CA LEU A 61 4.64 -18.63 19.18
C LEU A 61 4.17 -19.85 20.00
N PRO A 62 3.80 -20.97 19.37
CA PRO A 62 3.50 -22.21 20.08
C PRO A 62 4.73 -22.66 20.88
N ALA A 63 4.52 -23.11 22.13
CA ALA A 63 5.59 -23.70 22.93
C ALA A 63 6.28 -24.84 22.14
N ALA A 64 7.61 -24.82 22.14
CA ALA A 64 8.43 -25.85 21.51
C ALA A 64 8.01 -27.23 22.06
N ASP A 65 7.76 -28.20 21.17
CA ASP A 65 7.63 -29.59 21.61
C ASP A 65 8.96 -30.33 21.46
N GLN A 66 8.96 -31.56 21.96
CA GLN A 66 10.08 -32.48 22.05
C GLN A 66 10.69 -32.93 20.71
N PHE A 67 10.20 -32.48 19.54
CA PHE A 67 10.62 -33.00 18.22
C PHE A 67 11.38 -31.99 17.32
N GLY A 68 11.79 -30.84 17.83
CA GLY A 68 12.69 -29.89 17.13
C GLY A 68 12.11 -28.47 16.99
N PRO A 69 12.83 -27.51 16.39
CA PRO A 69 12.35 -26.15 16.23
C PRO A 69 11.09 -26.17 15.34
N LYS A 70 9.92 -26.04 15.97
CA LYS A 70 8.65 -26.08 15.23
C LYS A 70 8.66 -25.05 14.12
N SER A 71 8.16 -25.45 12.95
CA SER A 71 7.74 -24.57 11.85
C SER A 71 6.90 -23.36 12.28
N GLY A 72 6.41 -23.27 13.52
CA GLY A 72 5.79 -22.08 14.10
C GLY A 72 6.65 -20.81 14.05
N ALA A 73 7.99 -20.93 14.07
CA ALA A 73 8.87 -19.77 13.98
C ALA A 73 8.79 -19.03 12.62
N ILE A 74 8.40 -19.73 11.54
CA ILE A 74 8.23 -19.10 10.21
C ILE A 74 7.02 -18.15 10.18
N TRP A 75 5.97 -18.46 10.94
CA TRP A 75 4.74 -17.66 10.98
C TRP A 75 4.96 -16.28 11.59
N GLN A 76 5.98 -16.16 12.46
CA GLN A 76 6.42 -14.87 13.00
C GLN A 76 7.00 -13.94 11.94
N GLN A 77 7.29 -14.42 10.72
CA GLN A 77 7.73 -13.60 9.59
C GLN A 77 6.65 -13.51 8.50
N VAL A 78 5.93 -14.60 8.26
CA VAL A 78 4.87 -14.64 7.23
C VAL A 78 3.68 -13.75 7.61
N VAL A 79 3.21 -13.80 8.87
CA VAL A 79 2.05 -13.00 9.30
C VAL A 79 2.34 -11.49 9.20
N PRO A 80 3.46 -10.97 9.72
CA PRO A 80 3.82 -9.56 9.54
C PRO A 80 3.91 -9.12 8.08
N ALA A 81 4.47 -9.98 7.22
CA ALA A 81 4.57 -9.68 5.79
C ALA A 81 3.18 -9.57 5.13
N LEU A 82 2.25 -10.47 5.47
CA LEU A 82 0.88 -10.43 4.95
C LEU A 82 0.11 -9.19 5.43
N TYR A 83 0.23 -8.83 6.70
CA TYR A 83 -0.40 -7.62 7.24
C TYR A 83 0.18 -6.35 6.62
N GLY A 84 1.52 -6.26 6.52
CA GLY A 84 2.18 -5.14 5.85
C GLY A 84 1.76 -5.01 4.39
N TYR A 85 1.67 -6.13 3.67
CA TYR A 85 1.22 -6.16 2.27
C TYR A 85 -0.24 -5.71 2.12
N GLY A 86 -1.15 -6.31 2.89
CA GLY A 86 -2.57 -6.00 2.82
C GLY A 86 -2.84 -4.53 3.16
N ALA A 87 -2.17 -4.01 4.19
CA ALA A 87 -2.26 -2.61 4.59
C ALA A 87 -1.77 -1.66 3.49
N PHE A 88 -0.64 -1.97 2.85
CA PHE A 88 -0.12 -1.18 1.72
C PHE A 88 -1.10 -1.15 0.55
N VAL A 89 -1.60 -2.32 0.12
CA VAL A 89 -2.54 -2.44 -1.00
C VAL A 89 -3.86 -1.74 -0.69
N ALA A 90 -4.36 -1.83 0.55
CA ALA A 90 -5.59 -1.16 0.96
C ALA A 90 -5.47 0.37 0.83
N VAL A 91 -4.36 0.95 1.28
CA VAL A 91 -4.11 2.39 1.14
C VAL A 91 -4.03 2.80 -0.33
N LEU A 92 -3.30 2.04 -1.16
CA LEU A 92 -3.23 2.32 -2.59
C LEU A 92 -4.60 2.20 -3.27
N ALA A 93 -5.40 1.20 -2.92
CA ALA A 93 -6.74 1.01 -3.48
C ALA A 93 -7.66 2.19 -3.13
N VAL A 94 -7.65 2.65 -1.88
CA VAL A 94 -8.39 3.84 -1.45
C VAL A 94 -7.89 5.08 -2.21
N ALA A 95 -6.57 5.26 -2.31
CA ALA A 95 -5.99 6.39 -3.04
C ALA A 95 -6.39 6.37 -4.52
N LEU A 96 -6.44 5.19 -5.16
CA LEU A 96 -6.93 5.03 -6.52
C LEU A 96 -8.38 5.47 -6.66
N ILE A 97 -9.27 5.01 -5.78
CA ILE A 97 -10.69 5.37 -5.80
C ILE A 97 -10.86 6.88 -5.64
N VAL A 98 -10.21 7.48 -4.64
CA VAL A 98 -10.24 8.93 -4.39
C VAL A 98 -9.73 9.70 -5.61
N ARG A 99 -8.61 9.27 -6.20
CA ARG A 99 -8.04 9.86 -7.40
C ARG A 99 -9.00 9.78 -8.59
N HIS A 100 -9.67 8.64 -8.78
CA HIS A 100 -10.64 8.46 -9.85
C HIS A 100 -11.86 9.37 -9.67
N VAL A 101 -12.43 9.47 -8.47
CA VAL A 101 -13.62 10.30 -8.20
C VAL A 101 -13.32 11.78 -8.41
N ILE A 102 -12.22 12.30 -7.85
CA ILE A 102 -11.90 13.73 -7.89
C ILE A 102 -11.53 14.21 -9.31
N TRP A 103 -10.77 13.41 -10.08
CA TRP A 103 -10.31 13.84 -11.40
C TRP A 103 -11.21 13.41 -12.56
N LYS A 104 -12.06 12.38 -12.42
CA LYS A 104 -13.08 12.07 -13.44
C LYS A 104 -14.15 13.18 -13.52
N GLY A 105 -14.55 13.74 -12.38
CA GLY A 105 -15.51 14.86 -12.35
C GLY A 105 -15.02 16.10 -13.09
N ARG A 106 -13.72 16.42 -13.02
CA ARG A 106 -13.14 17.60 -13.66
C ARG A 106 -13.06 17.55 -15.18
N VAL A 107 -13.06 16.36 -15.78
CA VAL A 107 -13.10 16.21 -17.25
C VAL A 107 -14.50 16.56 -17.76
N LEU A 108 -15.55 16.07 -17.09
CA LEU A 108 -16.94 16.32 -17.48
C LEU A 108 -17.35 17.79 -17.35
N THR A 109 -16.86 18.50 -16.32
CA THR A 109 -17.15 19.94 -16.16
C THR A 109 -16.52 20.80 -17.25
N ARG A 110 -15.43 20.34 -17.89
CA ARG A 110 -14.73 21.10 -18.94
C ARG A 110 -15.43 20.99 -20.30
N GLU A 111 -16.10 19.87 -20.58
CA GLU A 111 -16.85 19.66 -21.82
C GLU A 111 -18.24 20.32 -21.80
N GLY A 112 -18.88 20.44 -20.64
CA GLY A 112 -20.16 21.16 -20.50
C GLY A 112 -20.06 22.69 -20.58
N GLY A 113 -18.84 23.24 -20.63
CA GLY A 113 -18.58 24.69 -20.61
C GLY A 113 -18.31 25.33 -21.97
N SER A 114 -18.20 24.56 -23.07
CA SER A 114 -17.96 25.11 -24.41
C SER A 114 -19.22 25.25 -25.29
N SER A 115 -20.40 25.06 -24.72
CA SER A 115 -21.69 25.31 -25.39
C SER A 115 -22.38 26.51 -24.74
N GLY A 116 -21.89 27.70 -25.03
CA GLY A 116 -22.54 28.98 -24.75
C GLY A 116 -22.29 29.92 -25.93
N PRO A 117 -23.34 30.59 -26.45
CA PRO A 117 -23.40 31.19 -27.80
C PRO A 117 -22.43 32.34 -28.05
#